data_AF-A0AAU4F5X6-F1
#
_entry.id   AF-A0AAU4F5X6-F1
#
_cell.length_a   1.000
_cell.length_b   1.000
_cell.length_c   1.000
_cell.angle_alpha   90.00
_cell.angle_beta   90.00
_cell.angle_gamma   90.00
#
_symmetry.space_group_name_H-M   'P 1'
#
loop_
_entity.id
_entity.type
_entity.pdbx_description
1 polymer ?
#
loop_
_entity_poly.entity_id
_entity_poly.type
_entity_poly.pdbx_seq_one_letter_code
_entity_poly.pdbx_strand_id
1 'polypeptide(L)'
;MRIREVRLHAVDLGADVELPPGVVDLLLDDVTAALSRKDGCPAATLAPADRGTTWQLGGGGPAIEAPAAEPAGWLTGRLHRDDRPALPTWL
;
A
#
# COMPACT_ATOMS: atom_id res chain seq x y z
N MET A 1 14.31 -7.78 -11.84
CA MET A 1 13.59 -6.49 -11.95
C MET A 1 12.66 -6.51 -13.18
N ARG A 2 11.54 -7.26 -13.13
CA ARG A 2 10.56 -7.35 -14.25
C ARG A 2 9.11 -7.59 -13.81
N ILE A 3 8.88 -7.73 -12.50
CA ILE A 3 7.55 -7.96 -11.90
C ILE A 3 6.85 -6.65 -11.49
N ARG A 4 7.61 -5.56 -11.38
CA ARG A 4 7.11 -4.25 -10.91
C ARG A 4 6.29 -3.51 -11.96
N GLU A 5 6.62 -3.66 -13.25
CA GLU A 5 5.89 -3.01 -14.36
C GLU A 5 4.64 -3.83 -14.80
N VAL A 6 4.70 -5.17 -14.72
CA VAL A 6 3.62 -6.02 -15.27
C VAL A 6 2.38 -6.09 -14.36
N ARG A 7 2.49 -5.80 -13.05
CA ARG A 7 1.37 -5.95 -12.09
C ARG A 7 0.53 -4.71 -11.86
N LEU A 8 0.97 -3.52 -12.27
CA LEU A 8 0.25 -2.27 -12.03
C LEU A 8 -0.72 -1.88 -13.15
N HIS A 9 -0.56 -2.42 -14.36
CA HIS A 9 -1.42 -2.08 -15.50
C HIS A 9 -2.86 -2.59 -15.38
N ALA A 10 -3.15 -3.57 -14.53
CA ALA A 10 -4.52 -4.01 -14.27
C ALA A 10 -5.29 -3.00 -13.40
N VAL A 11 -4.60 -2.27 -12.51
CA VAL A 11 -5.18 -1.21 -11.68
C VAL A 11 -5.24 0.12 -12.45
N ASP A 12 -4.29 0.39 -13.33
CA ASP A 12 -4.26 1.62 -14.15
C ASP A 12 -5.37 1.70 -15.20
N LEU A 13 -6.08 0.60 -15.48
CA LEU A 13 -7.14 0.59 -16.50
C LEU A 13 -8.46 1.23 -16.02
N GLY A 14 -8.54 1.71 -14.77
CA GLY A 14 -9.74 2.37 -14.24
C GLY A 14 -10.97 1.44 -14.18
N ALA A 15 -10.76 0.14 -14.28
CA ALA A 15 -11.78 -0.86 -14.07
C ALA A 15 -11.79 -1.24 -12.59
N ASP A 16 -12.97 -1.31 -11.97
CA ASP A 16 -13.22 -1.93 -10.66
C ASP A 16 -12.90 -3.44 -10.75
N VAL A 17 -11.63 -3.77 -10.91
CA VAL A 17 -11.15 -5.15 -10.87
C VAL A 17 -10.69 -5.41 -9.45
N GLU A 18 -11.45 -6.24 -8.77
CA GLU A 18 -11.04 -6.81 -7.49
C GLU A 18 -9.74 -7.59 -7.72
N LEU A 19 -8.64 -7.09 -7.13
CA LEU A 19 -7.37 -7.80 -7.17
C LEU A 19 -7.48 -9.08 -6.34
N PRO A 20 -6.93 -10.21 -6.81
CA PRO A 20 -6.85 -11.41 -5.98
C PRO A 20 -6.17 -11.11 -4.65
N PRO A 21 -6.65 -11.66 -3.52
CA PRO A 21 -6.14 -11.33 -2.19
C PRO A 21 -4.61 -11.45 -2.07
N GLY A 22 -4.01 -12.51 -2.60
CA GLY A 22 -2.55 -12.69 -2.57
C GLY A 22 -1.77 -11.66 -3.40
N VAL A 23 -2.38 -11.02 -4.40
CA VAL A 23 -1.74 -9.94 -5.16
C VAL A 23 -1.70 -8.66 -4.32
N VAL A 24 -2.75 -8.37 -3.55
CA VAL A 24 -2.79 -7.23 -2.62
C VAL A 24 -1.71 -7.38 -1.55
N ASP A 25 -1.52 -8.59 -1.01
CA ASP A 25 -0.50 -8.83 0.02
C ASP A 25 0.92 -8.59 -0.52
N LEU A 26 1.23 -9.16 -1.70
CA LEU A 26 2.52 -8.95 -2.35
C LEU A 26 2.77 -7.48 -2.71
N LEU A 27 1.72 -6.74 -3.05
CA LEU A 27 1.80 -5.30 -3.31
C LEU A 27 2.08 -4.54 -2.02
N LEU A 28 1.38 -4.85 -0.92
CA LEU A 28 1.61 -4.25 0.39
C LEU A 28 3.04 -4.53 0.86
N ASP A 29 3.54 -5.75 0.71
CA ASP A 29 4.93 -6.11 1.02
C ASP A 29 5.94 -5.24 0.24
N ASP A 30 5.81 -5.15 -1.10
CA ASP A 30 6.76 -4.37 -1.91
C ASP A 30 6.68 -2.87 -1.61
N VAL A 31 5.47 -2.33 -1.49
CA VAL A 31 5.27 -0.89 -1.32
C VAL A 31 5.71 -0.44 0.06
N THR A 32 5.36 -1.17 1.12
CA THR A 32 5.81 -0.85 2.47
C THR A 32 7.32 -0.97 2.58
N ALA A 33 7.93 -2.03 2.03
CA ALA A 33 9.38 -2.16 2.00
C ALA A 33 10.07 -1.04 1.20
N ALA A 34 9.49 -0.63 0.06
CA ALA A 34 10.05 0.42 -0.78
C ALA A 34 9.94 1.81 -0.15
N LEU A 35 8.76 2.17 0.37
CA LEU A 35 8.53 3.48 0.99
C LEU A 35 9.31 3.61 2.30
N SER A 36 9.39 2.57 3.11
CA SER A 36 10.12 2.60 4.39
C SER A 36 11.62 2.90 4.24
N ARG A 37 12.17 2.72 3.03
CA ARG A 37 13.56 3.07 2.70
C ARG A 37 13.74 4.51 2.22
N LYS A 38 12.64 5.25 1.97
CA LYS A 38 12.70 6.64 1.49
C LYS A 38 12.74 7.61 2.66
N ASP A 39 13.54 8.66 2.50
CA ASP A 39 13.55 9.79 3.44
C ASP A 39 12.18 10.47 3.47
N GLY A 40 11.73 10.81 4.67
CA GLY A 40 10.40 11.40 4.88
C GLY A 40 9.24 10.41 4.80
N CYS A 41 9.49 9.10 4.82
CA CYS A 41 8.44 8.11 4.97
C CYS A 41 7.78 8.23 6.36
N PRO A 42 6.45 8.46 6.44
CA PRO A 42 5.76 8.51 7.72
C PRO A 42 5.72 7.13 8.35
N ALA A 43 5.74 7.10 9.69
CA ALA A 43 5.61 5.87 10.44
C ALA A 43 4.13 5.53 10.65
N ALA A 44 3.70 4.36 10.19
CA ALA A 44 2.33 3.88 10.34
C ALA A 44 2.30 2.35 10.40
N THR A 45 1.26 1.79 11.00
CA THR A 45 1.03 0.35 11.00
C THR A 45 -0.27 0.07 10.27
N LEU A 46 -0.22 -0.74 9.23
CA LEU A 46 -1.39 -1.18 8.49
C LEU A 46 -1.92 -2.45 9.14
N ALA A 47 -3.16 -2.39 9.63
CA ALA A 47 -3.84 -3.53 10.23
C ALA A 47 -5.14 -3.81 9.46
N PRO A 48 -5.08 -4.48 8.31
CA PRO A 48 -6.29 -4.69 7.53
C PRO A 48 -7.30 -5.60 8.22
N ALA A 49 -8.54 -5.13 8.35
CA ALA A 49 -9.58 -5.86 9.07
C ALA A 49 -10.02 -7.15 8.35
N ASP A 50 -9.75 -7.26 7.04
CA ASP A 50 -10.03 -8.41 6.19
C ASP A 50 -8.87 -9.42 6.15
N ARG A 51 -7.75 -9.15 6.85
CA ARG A 51 -6.56 -10.00 6.89
C ARG A 51 -6.11 -10.27 8.33
N GLY A 52 -5.41 -11.40 8.51
CA GLY A 52 -4.72 -11.71 9.77
C GLY A 52 -3.28 -11.18 9.84
N THR A 53 -2.83 -10.40 8.85
CA THR A 53 -1.45 -9.90 8.71
C THR A 53 -1.43 -8.40 8.85
N THR A 54 -0.38 -7.86 9.48
CA THR A 54 -0.15 -6.42 9.62
C THR A 54 1.15 -6.02 8.93
N TRP A 55 1.18 -4.84 8.34
CA TRP A 55 2.39 -4.29 7.73
C TRP A 55 2.90 -3.07 8.48
N GLN A 56 4.21 -2.91 8.55
CA GLN A 56 4.83 -1.72 9.12
C GLN A 56 5.36 -0.82 7.99
N LEU A 57 5.03 0.46 8.08
CA LEU A 57 5.57 1.51 7.24
C LEU A 57 6.55 2.35 8.05
N GLY A 58 7.75 2.55 7.51
CA GLY A 58 8.84 3.24 8.18
C GLY A 58 9.25 2.51 9.46
N GLY A 59 9.10 3.20 10.60
CA GLY A 59 9.41 2.66 11.94
C GLY A 59 8.23 2.06 12.70
N GLY A 60 7.04 1.96 12.08
CA GLY A 60 5.81 1.61 12.79
C GLY A 60 5.24 2.78 13.61
N GLY A 61 3.92 2.89 13.69
CA GLY A 61 3.26 4.10 14.21
C GLY A 61 1.76 3.87 14.46
N PRO A 62 0.91 4.90 14.32
CA PRO A 62 -0.53 4.77 14.47
C PRO A 62 -1.09 3.65 13.57
N ALA A 63 -1.99 2.85 14.14
CA ALA A 63 -2.64 1.77 13.41
C ALA A 63 -3.72 2.34 12.47
N ILE A 64 -3.68 1.90 11.21
CA ILE A 64 -4.70 2.17 10.21
C ILE A 64 -5.48 0.87 10.01
N GLU A 65 -6.68 0.84 10.56
CA GLU A 65 -7.64 -0.25 10.41
C GLU A 65 -8.57 0.03 9.23
N ALA A 66 -8.35 -0.67 8.11
CA ALA A 66 -9.13 -0.54 6.88
C ALA A 66 -8.95 -1.79 6.01
N PRO A 67 -9.89 -2.15 5.11
CA PRO A 67 -9.71 -3.29 4.20
C PRO A 67 -8.42 -3.16 3.39
N ALA A 68 -7.69 -4.25 3.13
CA ALA A 68 -6.31 -4.23 2.58
C ALA A 68 -6.16 -3.45 1.25
N ALA A 69 -7.23 -3.38 0.44
CA ALA A 69 -7.26 -2.59 -0.78
C ALA A 69 -7.08 -1.08 -0.52
N GLU A 70 -7.58 -0.58 0.60
CA GLU A 70 -7.57 0.84 0.93
C GLU A 70 -6.16 1.38 1.27
N PRO A 71 -5.36 0.77 2.18
CA PRO A 71 -3.99 1.18 2.37
C PRO A 71 -3.14 0.87 1.14
N ALA A 72 -3.43 -0.18 0.34
CA ALA A 72 -2.73 -0.41 -0.93
C ALA A 72 -2.94 0.75 -1.93
N GLY A 73 -4.17 1.25 -2.06
CA GLY A 73 -4.47 2.42 -2.88
C GLY A 73 -3.75 3.67 -2.38
N TRP A 74 -3.76 3.92 -1.07
CA TRP A 74 -3.07 5.06 -0.47
C TRP A 74 -1.56 5.00 -0.67
N LEU A 75 -0.93 3.86 -0.34
CA LEU A 75 0.51 3.67 -0.46
C LEU A 75 1.02 3.80 -1.90
N THR A 76 0.20 3.44 -2.88
CA THR A 76 0.55 3.57 -4.29
C THR A 76 0.18 4.92 -4.90
N GLY A 77 -0.39 5.84 -4.11
CA GLY A 77 -0.82 7.18 -4.55
C GLY A 77 -2.11 7.21 -5.37
N ARG A 78 -2.85 6.09 -5.46
CA ARG A 78 -4.10 5.97 -6.23
C ARG A 78 -5.36 6.28 -5.42
N LEU A 79 -5.25 6.30 -4.10
CA LEU A 79 -6.32 6.73 -3.20
C LEU A 79 -5.82 7.88 -2.32
N HIS A 80 -6.43 9.05 -2.47
CA HIS A 80 -6.14 10.18 -1.59
C HIS A 80 -7.04 10.14 -0.37
N ARG A 81 -6.48 10.42 0.81
CA ARG A 81 -7.23 10.58 2.04
C ARG A 81 -6.63 11.66 2.92
N ASP A 82 -7.47 12.56 3.39
CA ASP A 82 -7.07 13.69 4.24
C ASP A 82 -6.68 13.26 5.67
N ASP A 83 -7.15 12.09 6.10
CA ASP A 83 -6.85 11.52 7.43
C ASP A 83 -5.53 10.74 7.47
N ARG A 84 -4.76 10.72 6.38
CA ARG A 84 -3.48 10.00 6.28
C ARG A 84 -2.33 10.94 5.94
N PRO A 85 -1.11 10.66 6.44
CA PRO A 85 0.05 11.49 6.12
C PRO A 85 0.37 11.40 4.62
N ALA A 86 0.94 12.48 4.09
CA ALA A 86 1.49 12.48 2.74
C ALA A 86 2.62 11.46 2.64
N LEU A 87 2.67 10.75 1.52
CA LEU A 87 3.69 9.75 1.24
C LEU A 87 4.66 10.25 0.17
N PRO A 88 5.94 9.88 0.23
CA PRO A 88 6.83 10.07 -0.90
C PRO A 88 6.34 9.24 -2.08
N THR A 89 6.53 9.72 -3.31
CA THR A 89 6.11 9.00 -4.51
C THR A 89 6.74 7.62 -4.52
N TRP A 90 5.93 6.56 -4.68
CA TRP A 90 6.44 5.19 -4.71
C TRP A 90 7.16 4.83 -6.04
N LEU A 91 6.71 5.44 -7.13
CA LEU A 91 7.29 5.40 -8.49
C LEU A 91 8.30 6.53 -8.71
#